data_AF-A0A2D6AN82-F1
#
_entry.id   AF-A0A2D6AN82-F1
#
_cell.length_a   1.000
_cell.length_b   1.000
_cell.length_c   1.000
_cell.angle_alpha   90.00
_cell.angle_beta   90.00
_cell.angle_gamma   90.00
#
_symmetry.space_group_name_H-M   'P 1'
#
loop_
_entity.id
_entity.type
_entity.pdbx_description
1 polymer ?
#
loop_
_entity_poly.entity_id
_entity_poly.type
_entity_poly.pdbx_seq_one_letter_code
_entity_poly.pdbx_strand_id
1 'polypeptide(L)'
;MDLIKHKIIKLLLHLNIAIGKKLTFWQAKYEADDYAVKNENFDLRSISDRIKNVLIHDQSVIDRRFAECQGCEHFIKDSSRCKKCGCFMKVKTRIATARCPVGKWEKEYEFIKGKAVGSHVIV
;
A
#
# COMPACT_ATOMS: atom_id res chain seq x y z
N MET A 1 25.63 51.04 2.32
CA MET A 1 25.11 50.39 1.09
C MET A 1 25.31 48.87 1.12
N ASP A 2 26.42 48.36 1.67
CA ASP A 2 26.73 46.92 1.67
C ASP A 2 25.89 46.06 2.63
N LEU A 3 25.46 46.60 3.78
CA LEU A 3 24.59 45.85 4.71
C LEU A 3 23.21 45.55 4.11
N ILE A 4 22.69 46.48 3.31
CA ILE A 4 21.41 46.32 2.60
C ILE A 4 21.56 45.28 1.49
N LYS A 5 22.64 45.36 0.69
CA LYS A 5 22.97 44.36 -0.33
C LYS A 5 23.10 42.96 0.27
N HIS A 6 23.81 42.81 1.38
CA HIS A 6 23.95 41.52 2.08
C HIS A 6 22.59 40.97 2.56
N LYS A 7 21.72 41.81 3.13
CA LYS A 7 20.37 41.40 3.54
C LYS A 7 19.51 40.95 2.35
N ILE A 8 19.59 41.65 1.22
CA ILE A 8 18.88 41.29 -0.02
C ILE A 8 19.39 39.94 -0.55
N ILE A 9 20.72 39.75 -0.62
CA ILE A 9 21.31 38.48 -1.08
C ILE A 9 20.88 37.32 -0.17
N LYS A 10 20.88 37.51 1.15
CA LYS A 10 20.44 36.49 2.11
C LYS A 10 18.96 36.14 1.95
N LEU A 11 18.11 37.13 1.69
CA LEU A 11 16.69 36.92 1.41
C LEU A 11 16.49 36.11 0.12
N LEU A 12 17.20 36.48 -0.95
CA LEU A 12 17.15 35.76 -2.23
C LEU A 12 17.63 34.32 -2.09
N LEU A 13 18.69 34.08 -1.31
CA LEU A 13 19.19 32.74 -1.02
C LEU A 13 18.15 31.91 -0.26
N HIS A 14 17.51 32.46 0.77
CA HIS A 14 16.45 31.77 1.51
C HIS A 14 15.24 31.47 0.63
N LEU A 15 14.84 32.39 -0.24
CA LEU A 15 13.76 32.18 -1.19
C LEU A 15 14.10 31.05 -2.17
N ASN A 16 15.32 31.05 -2.73
CA ASN A 16 15.80 30.00 -3.63
C ASN A 16 15.76 28.62 -2.93
N ILE A 17 16.29 28.53 -1.72
CA ILE A 17 16.26 27.28 -0.92
C ILE A 17 14.82 26.82 -0.67
N ALA A 18 13.90 27.74 -0.32
CA ALA A 18 12.50 27.39 -0.06
C ALA A 18 11.78 26.89 -1.32
N ILE A 19 12.02 27.55 -2.46
CA ILE A 19 11.49 27.15 -3.76
C ILE A 19 12.05 25.78 -4.14
N GLY A 20 13.36 25.58 -4.05
CA GLY A 20 14.02 24.32 -4.34
C GLY A 20 13.43 23.16 -3.52
N LYS A 21 13.31 23.32 -2.19
CA LYS A 21 12.69 22.32 -1.32
C LYS A 21 11.26 21.99 -1.75
N LYS A 22 10.47 22.99 -2.13
CA LYS A 22 9.08 22.80 -2.56
C LYS A 22 8.98 22.07 -3.89
N LEU A 23 9.85 22.42 -4.85
CA LEU A 23 9.94 21.75 -6.15
C LEU A 23 10.38 20.30 -5.99
N THR A 24 11.40 20.02 -5.18
CA THR A 24 11.84 18.64 -4.91
C THR A 24 10.74 17.82 -4.26
N PHE A 25 9.99 18.39 -3.31
CA PHE A 25 8.84 17.71 -2.72
C PHE A 25 7.75 17.40 -3.75
N TRP A 26 7.42 18.37 -4.62
CA TRP A 26 6.44 18.15 -5.69
C TRP A 26 6.91 17.10 -6.69
N GLN A 27 8.18 17.14 -7.11
CA GLN A 27 8.76 16.14 -7.99
C GLN A 27 8.66 14.74 -7.38
N ALA A 28 9.09 14.57 -6.12
CA ALA A 28 8.99 13.29 -5.42
C ALA A 28 7.53 12.81 -5.30
N LYS A 29 6.58 13.73 -5.10
CA LYS A 29 5.15 13.40 -5.10
C LYS A 29 4.68 12.92 -6.47
N TYR A 30 4.99 13.65 -7.54
CA TYR A 30 4.60 13.26 -8.90
C TYR A 30 5.21 11.92 -9.31
N GLU A 31 6.48 11.67 -8.96
CA GLU A 31 7.14 10.38 -9.19
C GLU A 31 6.49 9.25 -8.39
N ALA A 32 6.09 9.50 -7.14
CA ALA A 32 5.37 8.52 -6.33
C ALA A 32 3.97 8.22 -6.86
N ASP A 33 3.25 9.25 -7.33
CA ASP A 33 1.93 9.11 -7.96
C ASP A 33 2.05 8.33 -9.28
N ASP A 34 3.02 8.66 -10.12
CA ASP A 34 3.31 7.94 -11.38
C ASP A 34 3.71 6.48 -11.12
N TYR A 35 4.54 6.23 -10.10
CA TYR A 35 4.87 4.87 -9.66
C TYR A 35 3.64 4.11 -9.17
N ALA A 36 2.74 4.74 -8.42
CA ALA A 36 1.53 4.10 -7.92
C ALA A 36 0.53 3.77 -9.04
N VAL A 37 0.44 4.63 -10.06
CA VAL A 37 -0.37 4.38 -11.27
C VAL A 37 0.24 3.25 -12.09
N LYS A 38 1.55 3.25 -12.32
CA LYS A 38 2.24 2.23 -13.12
C LYS A 38 2.34 0.89 -12.42
N ASN A 39 2.46 0.90 -11.10
CA ASN A 39 2.48 -0.29 -10.26
C ASN A 39 1.22 -0.27 -9.42
N GLU A 40 0.06 -0.64 -10.00
CA GLU A 40 -1.26 -0.79 -9.36
C GLU A 40 -1.24 -1.72 -8.13
N ASN A 41 -0.45 -1.39 -7.13
CA ASN A 41 -0.29 -2.05 -5.88
C ASN A 41 -1.00 -1.18 -4.87
N PHE A 42 -2.05 -1.75 -4.31
CA PHE A 42 -2.83 -1.25 -3.19
C PHE A 42 -1.99 -0.34 -2.27
N ASP A 43 -2.24 0.98 -2.31
CA ASP A 43 -1.46 1.96 -1.55
C ASP A 43 -1.70 1.78 -0.05
N LEU A 44 -0.71 1.18 0.62
CA LEU A 44 -0.77 0.85 2.04
C LEU A 44 -0.57 2.06 2.95
N ARG A 45 -0.18 3.23 2.43
CA ARG A 45 0.16 4.41 3.25
C ARG A 45 -1.05 4.98 3.98
N SER A 46 -2.22 4.93 3.35
CA SER A 46 -3.48 5.48 3.89
C SER A 46 -4.24 4.51 4.80
N ILE A 47 -3.75 3.29 4.96
CA ILE A 47 -4.45 2.20 5.63
C ILE A 47 -4.03 2.10 7.10
N SER A 48 -4.98 1.82 8.00
CA SER A 48 -4.69 1.65 9.43
C SER A 48 -3.71 0.50 9.70
N ASP A 49 -2.88 0.65 10.73
CA ASP A 49 -1.87 -0.37 11.09
C ASP A 49 -2.50 -1.72 11.45
N ARG A 50 -3.72 -1.72 11.99
CA ARG A 50 -4.48 -2.96 12.23
C ARG A 50 -4.71 -3.74 10.95
N ILE A 51 -5.05 -3.06 9.86
CA ILE A 51 -5.25 -3.70 8.57
C ILE A 51 -3.90 -4.15 8.00
N LYS A 52 -2.83 -3.35 8.09
CA LYS A 52 -1.48 -3.74 7.62
C LYS A 52 -0.99 -5.06 8.21
N ASN A 53 -1.28 -5.29 9.51
CA ASN A 53 -0.89 -6.51 10.22
C ASN A 53 -1.70 -7.76 9.83
N VAL A 54 -2.82 -7.59 9.11
CA VAL A 54 -3.68 -8.69 8.63
C VAL A 54 -3.38 -9.03 7.16
N LEU A 55 -2.61 -8.19 6.47
CA LEU A 55 -2.24 -8.41 5.08
C LEU A 55 -1.02 -9.33 4.97
N ILE A 56 -1.04 -10.18 3.95
CA ILE A 56 0.12 -10.93 3.47
C ILE A 56 0.99 -9.96 2.69
N HIS A 57 2.28 -9.96 2.99
CA HIS A 57 3.29 -9.16 2.27
C HIS A 57 4.10 -10.00 1.27
N ASP A 58 4.06 -11.33 1.38
CA ASP A 58 4.71 -12.23 0.43
C ASP A 58 3.92 -12.30 -0.88
N GLN A 59 4.50 -11.73 -1.93
CA GLN A 59 3.89 -11.67 -3.25
C GLN A 59 3.69 -13.08 -3.85
N SER A 60 4.58 -14.03 -3.56
CA SER A 60 4.47 -15.40 -4.09
C SER A 60 3.20 -16.11 -3.61
N VAL A 61 2.82 -15.88 -2.35
CA VAL A 61 1.61 -16.43 -1.73
C VAL A 61 0.37 -15.78 -2.33
N ILE A 62 0.39 -14.45 -2.51
CA ILE A 62 -0.71 -13.69 -3.11
C ILE A 62 -0.96 -14.18 -4.53
N ASP A 63 0.11 -14.28 -5.33
CA ASP A 63 0.03 -14.68 -6.73
C ASP A 63 -0.43 -16.14 -6.86
N ARG A 64 0.06 -17.04 -6.00
CA ARG A 64 -0.42 -18.43 -5.94
C ARG A 64 -1.92 -18.50 -5.66
N ARG A 65 -2.41 -17.83 -4.61
CA ARG A 65 -3.85 -17.81 -4.27
C ARG A 65 -4.69 -17.21 -5.40
N PHE A 66 -4.17 -16.18 -6.08
CA PHE A 66 -4.85 -15.55 -7.20
C PHE A 66 -4.90 -16.47 -8.42
N ALA A 67 -3.80 -17.14 -8.77
CA ALA A 67 -3.73 -18.10 -9.86
C ALA A 67 -4.69 -19.28 -9.63
N GLU A 68 -4.74 -19.83 -8.41
CA GLU A 68 -5.71 -20.84 -8.02
C GLU A 68 -7.16 -20.36 -8.21
N CYS A 69 -7.43 -19.10 -7.88
CA CYS A 69 -8.75 -18.52 -8.09
C CYS A 69 -9.06 -18.31 -9.58
N GLN A 70 -8.12 -17.85 -10.39
CA GLN A 70 -8.31 -17.65 -11.83
C GLN A 70 -8.68 -18.95 -12.55
N GLY A 71 -8.13 -20.09 -12.11
CA GLY A 71 -8.51 -21.42 -12.59
C GLY A 71 -9.81 -21.98 -11.98
N CYS A 72 -10.61 -21.18 -11.27
CA CYS A 72 -11.86 -21.62 -10.65
C CYS A 72 -13.07 -21.37 -11.55
N GLU A 73 -13.99 -22.34 -11.61
CA GLU A 73 -15.30 -22.20 -12.27
C GLU A 73 -16.15 -21.04 -11.72
N HIS A 74 -15.88 -20.62 -10.49
CA HIS A 74 -16.59 -19.52 -9.83
C HIS A 74 -15.95 -18.16 -10.05
N PHE A 75 -14.83 -18.05 -10.77
CA PHE A 75 -14.18 -16.78 -11.03
C PHE A 75 -14.88 -16.03 -12.17
N ILE A 76 -15.23 -14.77 -11.92
CA ILE A 76 -15.75 -13.85 -12.94
C ILE A 76 -14.57 -13.02 -13.42
N LYS A 77 -14.09 -13.29 -14.64
CA LYS A 77 -12.92 -12.61 -15.22
C LYS A 77 -13.12 -11.10 -15.32
N ASP A 78 -14.27 -10.67 -15.85
CA ASP A 78 -14.55 -9.25 -16.14
C ASP A 78 -14.52 -8.36 -14.90
N SER A 79 -14.97 -8.87 -13.75
CA SER A 79 -15.00 -8.11 -12.49
C SER A 79 -13.90 -8.49 -11.51
N SER A 80 -13.10 -9.53 -11.82
CA SER A 80 -12.15 -10.14 -10.89
C SER A 80 -12.78 -10.52 -9.53
N ARG A 81 -14.03 -11.00 -9.56
CA ARG A 81 -14.80 -11.41 -8.36
C ARG A 81 -15.07 -12.90 -8.36
N CYS A 82 -15.38 -13.44 -7.18
CA CYS A 82 -15.81 -14.84 -7.04
C CYS A 82 -17.34 -14.93 -6.93
N LYS A 83 -18.00 -15.79 -7.72
CA LYS A 83 -19.46 -16.06 -7.66
C LYS A 83 -19.92 -16.63 -6.32
N LYS A 84 -19.05 -17.36 -5.60
CA LYS A 84 -19.42 -18.02 -4.32
C LYS A 84 -19.35 -17.10 -3.11
N CYS A 85 -18.31 -16.27 -2.99
CA CYS A 85 -18.17 -15.36 -1.84
C CYS A 85 -18.39 -13.88 -2.18
N GLY A 86 -18.51 -13.53 -3.45
CA GLY A 86 -18.72 -12.16 -3.91
C GLY A 86 -17.50 -11.23 -3.75
N CYS A 87 -16.41 -11.63 -3.10
CA CYS A 87 -15.28 -10.74 -2.84
C CYS A 87 -14.50 -10.39 -4.13
N PHE A 88 -13.77 -9.27 -4.09
CA PHE A 88 -12.74 -8.94 -5.07
C PHE A 88 -11.49 -9.77 -4.81
N MET A 89 -11.07 -10.56 -5.80
CA MET A 89 -9.97 -11.52 -5.61
C MET A 89 -8.61 -10.87 -5.47
N LYS A 90 -8.38 -9.70 -6.10
CA LYS A 90 -7.17 -8.89 -5.85
C LYS A 90 -7.00 -8.51 -4.37
N VAL A 91 -8.10 -8.34 -3.63
CA VAL A 91 -8.08 -7.99 -2.20
C VAL A 91 -8.07 -9.24 -1.32
N LYS A 92 -8.97 -10.21 -1.59
CA LYS A 92 -9.13 -11.38 -0.73
C LYS A 92 -7.86 -12.23 -0.62
N THR A 93 -7.09 -12.33 -1.71
CA THR A 93 -5.84 -13.09 -1.77
C THR A 93 -4.77 -12.50 -0.85
N ARG A 94 -4.79 -11.17 -0.62
CA ARG A 94 -3.89 -10.45 0.27
C ARG A 94 -4.25 -10.55 1.75
N ILE A 95 -5.42 -11.09 2.12
CA ILE A 95 -5.85 -11.18 3.52
C ILE A 95 -5.39 -12.51 4.13
N ALA A 96 -4.54 -12.46 5.16
CA ALA A 96 -3.99 -13.65 5.83
C ALA A 96 -5.09 -14.55 6.42
N THR A 97 -6.08 -13.93 7.04
CA THR A 97 -7.20 -14.60 7.71
C THR A 97 -8.32 -15.05 6.77
N ALA A 98 -8.21 -14.78 5.46
CA ALA A 98 -9.24 -15.14 4.50
C ALA A 98 -9.01 -16.53 3.92
N ARG A 99 -10.06 -17.35 3.95
CA ARG A 99 -10.09 -18.68 3.32
C ARG A 99 -10.97 -18.73 2.08
N CYS A 100 -10.73 -19.70 1.21
CA CYS A 100 -11.58 -19.97 0.07
C CYS A 100 -12.82 -20.79 0.51
N PRO A 101 -14.07 -20.39 0.17
CA PRO A 101 -15.26 -21.16 0.56
C PRO A 101 -15.33 -22.54 -0.10
N VAL A 102 -14.60 -22.75 -1.20
CA VAL A 102 -14.46 -24.05 -1.88
C VAL A 102 -13.16 -24.78 -1.52
N GLY A 103 -12.40 -24.28 -0.56
CA GLY A 103 -11.22 -24.98 -0.01
C GLY A 103 -9.95 -24.95 -0.86
N LYS A 104 -9.82 -24.06 -1.86
CA LYS A 104 -8.58 -23.95 -2.66
C LYS A 104 -7.35 -23.56 -1.84
N TRP A 105 -7.55 -22.65 -0.89
CA TRP A 105 -6.54 -22.26 0.10
C TRP A 105 -7.21 -22.02 1.44
N GLU A 106 -6.43 -22.15 2.50
CA GLU A 106 -6.87 -21.93 3.88
C GLU A 106 -6.20 -20.71 4.50
N LYS A 107 -6.60 -20.37 5.73
CA LYS A 107 -6.03 -19.23 6.46
C LYS A 107 -4.57 -19.53 6.81
N GLU A 108 -3.65 -18.75 6.27
CA GLU A 108 -2.24 -18.80 6.66
C GLU A 108 -2.04 -17.73 7.73
N TYR A 109 -1.96 -18.19 8.97
CA TYR A 109 -1.91 -17.34 10.15
C TYR A 109 -0.74 -17.76 11.03
N GLU A 110 0.47 -17.57 10.53
CA GLU A 110 1.66 -17.72 11.39
C GLU A 110 1.89 -16.49 12.26
N PHE A 111 1.32 -15.34 11.88
CA PHE A 111 1.70 -14.04 12.46
C PHE A 111 1.05 -13.68 13.81
N ILE A 112 0.18 -14.52 14.37
CA ILE A 112 -0.44 -14.25 15.69
C ILE A 112 -0.23 -15.44 16.63
N LYS A 113 0.97 -15.98 16.63
CA LYS A 113 1.54 -16.53 17.86
C LYS A 113 2.18 -15.39 18.65
N GLY A 114 1.35 -14.54 19.29
CA GLY A 114 1.82 -13.71 20.41
C GLY A 114 1.62 -12.19 20.38
N LYS A 115 0.88 -11.57 19.45
CA LYS A 115 0.51 -10.14 19.59
C LYS A 115 -0.98 -9.91 19.33
N ALA A 116 -1.71 -9.51 20.38
CA ALA A 116 -3.11 -9.12 20.27
C ALA A 116 -3.24 -7.89 19.34
N VAL A 117 -4.12 -8.00 18.33
CA VAL A 117 -4.43 -6.89 17.43
C VAL A 117 -5.20 -5.84 18.24
N GLY A 118 -4.51 -4.80 18.73
CA GLY A 118 -5.15 -3.69 19.44
C GLY A 118 -4.49 -3.22 20.73
N SER A 119 -3.39 -3.84 21.21
CA SER A 119 -2.58 -3.21 22.25
C SER A 119 -1.95 -1.95 21.65
N HIS A 120 -2.46 -0.78 22.01
CA HIS A 120 -1.78 0.48 21.77
C HIS A 120 -0.32 0.29 22.17
N VAL A 121 0.59 0.51 21.23
CA VAL A 121 1.98 0.77 21.57
C VAL A 121 1.95 2.16 22.21
N ILE A 122 1.66 2.19 23.51
CA ILE A 122 2.08 3.27 24.38
C ILE A 122 3.56 2.95 24.62
N VAL A 123 4.43 3.60 23.84
CA VAL A 123 5.82 3.82 24.21
C VAL A 123 6.06 5.30 24.03
#